data_AF-A0A1J3JSE5-F1
#
_entry.id   AF-A0A1J3JSE5-F1
#
_cell.length_a   1.000
_cell.length_b   1.000
_cell.length_c   1.000
_cell.angle_alpha   90.00
_cell.angle_beta   90.00
_cell.angle_gamma   90.00
#
_symmetry.space_group_name_H-M   'P 1'
#
loop_
_entity.id
_entity.type
_entity.pdbx_description
1 polymer ?
#
loop_
_entity_poly.entity_id
_entity_poly.type
_entity_poly.pdbx_seq_one_letter_code
_entity_poly.pdbx_strand_id
1 'polypeptide(L)'
;HSHESIPLEDASVDAVVGTLVLCSVSDVTQTLNEIKRILRPGGVYIFIEHVAAEDGTFLRLVQNVLDPLQQVVADGCHLTRQTGDYILEARFNGGADIIKVSL
;
A
#
# COMPACT_ATOMS: atom_id res chain seq x y z
N HIS A 1 6.41 14.57 -14.32
CA HIS A 1 7.40 13.99 -13.40
C HIS A 1 6.64 12.99 -12.54
N SER A 2 7.01 11.70 -12.56
CA SER A 2 6.38 10.68 -11.72
C SER A 2 6.80 10.91 -10.28
N HIS A 3 5.84 11.22 -9.40
CA HIS A 3 6.11 11.53 -7.99
C HIS A 3 6.63 10.33 -7.19
N GLU A 4 6.47 9.11 -7.71
CA GLU A 4 6.73 7.85 -7.01
C GLU A 4 8.00 7.10 -7.50
N SER A 5 8.89 7.76 -8.26
CA SER A 5 10.11 7.08 -8.76
C SER A 5 11.10 6.80 -7.63
N ILE A 6 11.58 5.55 -7.54
CA ILE A 6 12.58 5.14 -6.55
C ILE A 6 13.98 5.22 -7.20
N PRO A 7 14.93 6.01 -6.66
CA PRO A 7 16.25 6.23 -7.25
C PRO A 7 17.22 5.06 -6.97
N LEU A 8 16.78 3.85 -7.30
CA LEU A 8 17.55 2.61 -7.22
C LEU A 8 17.52 1.90 -8.58
N GLU A 9 18.57 1.15 -8.87
CA GLU A 9 18.68 0.34 -10.08
C GLU A 9 17.68 -0.82 -10.09
N ASP A 10 17.38 -1.34 -11.27
CA ASP A 10 16.56 -2.54 -11.44
C ASP A 10 17.24 -3.74 -10.76
N ALA A 11 16.45 -4.61 -10.13
CA ALA A 11 16.93 -5.83 -9.47
C ALA A 11 18.16 -5.60 -8.56
N SER A 12 18.14 -4.52 -7.78
CA SER A 12 19.27 -4.10 -6.93
C SER A 12 19.11 -4.48 -5.46
N VAL A 13 17.88 -4.74 -4.99
CA VAL A 13 17.59 -5.05 -3.59
C VAL A 13 16.95 -6.43 -3.40
N ASP A 14 17.27 -7.10 -2.30
CA ASP A 14 16.70 -8.41 -1.95
C ASP A 14 15.35 -8.27 -1.20
N ALA A 15 15.11 -7.12 -0.56
CA ALA A 15 13.88 -6.85 0.16
C ALA A 15 13.48 -5.37 0.14
N VAL A 16 12.18 -5.12 0.17
CA VAL A 16 11.58 -3.79 0.39
C VAL A 16 10.64 -3.89 1.59
N VAL A 17 10.70 -2.90 2.48
CA VAL A 17 9.80 -2.79 3.63
C VAL A 17 9.00 -1.51 3.52
N GLY A 18 7.67 -1.61 3.52
CA GLY A 18 6.76 -0.46 3.50
C GLY A 18 5.88 -0.44 4.74
N THR A 19 5.79 0.69 5.43
CA THR A 19 4.91 0.83 6.59
C THR A 19 4.07 2.09 6.46
N LEU A 20 2.76 1.93 6.26
CA LEU A 20 1.78 3.00 6.07
C LEU A 20 2.17 3.94 4.92
N VAL A 21 2.65 3.36 3.82
CA VAL A 21 3.12 4.11 2.63
C VAL A 21 2.04 4.11 1.55
N LEU A 22 1.49 2.94 1.22
CA LEU A 22 0.56 2.83 0.09
C LEU A 22 -0.76 3.56 0.33
N CYS A 23 -1.09 3.89 1.57
CA CYS A 23 -2.26 4.71 1.89
C CYS A 23 -2.11 6.21 1.56
N SER A 24 -0.88 6.74 1.48
CA SER A 24 -0.59 8.18 1.31
C SER A 24 -0.01 8.54 -0.06
N VAL A 25 0.56 7.58 -0.77
CA VAL A 25 1.11 7.78 -2.12
C VAL A 25 0.08 8.33 -3.11
N SER A 26 0.58 9.04 -4.11
CA SER A 26 -0.23 9.66 -5.17
C SER A 26 -0.70 8.65 -6.21
N ASP A 27 0.10 7.62 -6.50
CA ASP A 27 -0.21 6.55 -7.45
C ASP A 27 0.32 5.20 -6.92
N VAL A 28 -0.57 4.46 -6.27
CA VAL A 28 -0.28 3.14 -5.68
C VAL A 28 0.26 2.15 -6.71
N THR A 29 -0.29 2.17 -7.93
CA THR A 29 0.10 1.24 -8.99
C THR A 29 1.52 1.53 -9.44
N GLN A 30 1.86 2.81 -9.62
CA GLN A 30 3.22 3.24 -9.93
C GLN A 30 4.20 2.85 -8.81
N THR A 31 3.87 3.13 -7.54
CA THR A 31 4.71 2.75 -6.40
C THR A 31 4.97 1.24 -6.37
N LEU A 32 3.93 0.41 -6.53
CA LEU A 32 4.07 -1.05 -6.57
C LEU A 32 4.89 -1.53 -7.76
N ASN A 33 4.80 -0.88 -8.92
CA ASN A 33 5.64 -1.19 -10.07
C ASN A 33 7.11 -0.84 -9.84
N GLU A 34 7.40 0.29 -9.18
CA GLU A 34 8.76 0.65 -8.79
C GLU A 34 9.34 -0.32 -7.76
N ILE A 35 8.55 -0.73 -6.77
CA ILE A 35 8.95 -1.76 -5.79
C ILE A 35 9.32 -3.07 -6.52
N LYS A 36 8.51 -3.50 -7.49
CA LYS A 36 8.85 -4.69 -8.30
C LYS A 36 10.11 -4.49 -9.12
N ARG A 37 10.29 -3.31 -9.72
CA ARG A 37 11.43 -3.00 -10.58
C ARG A 37 12.75 -3.13 -9.82
N ILE A 38 12.81 -2.59 -8.62
CA ILE A 38 14.04 -2.58 -7.80
C ILE A 38 14.32 -3.95 -7.14
N LEU A 39 13.28 -4.77 -6.93
CA LEU A 39 13.43 -6.10 -6.34
C LEU A 39 14.14 -7.07 -7.30
N ARG A 40 15.09 -7.81 -6.76
CA ARG A 40 15.71 -8.95 -7.46
C ARG A 40 14.69 -10.06 -7.73
N PRO A 41 14.93 -10.94 -8.73
CA PRO A 41 14.17 -12.18 -8.85
C PRO A 41 14.21 -12.97 -7.53
N GLY A 42 13.04 -13.24 -6.96
CA GLY A 42 12.91 -13.92 -5.66
C GLY A 42 13.01 -13.00 -4.43
N GLY A 43 13.19 -11.69 -4.62
CA GLY A 43 13.14 -10.70 -3.54
C GLY A 43 11.73 -10.56 -2.95
N VAL A 44 11.65 -9.99 -1.75
CA VAL A 44 10.41 -9.92 -0.97
C VAL A 44 9.96 -8.48 -0.69
N TYR A 45 8.65 -8.26 -0.74
CA TYR A 45 8.03 -7.04 -0.24
C TYR A 45 7.30 -7.35 1.07
N ILE A 46 7.71 -6.68 2.15
CA ILE A 46 7.12 -6.80 3.48
C ILE A 46 6.36 -5.50 3.77
N PHE A 47 5.11 -5.60 4.23
CA PHE A 47 4.29 -4.42 4.41
C PHE A 47 3.44 -4.44 5.68
N ILE A 48 3.18 -3.25 6.19
CA ILE A 48 2.14 -2.95 7.18
C ILE A 48 1.35 -1.77 6.62
N GLU A 49 0.07 -1.95 6.34
CA GLU A 49 -0.76 -0.93 5.69
C GLU A 49 -2.08 -0.76 6.42
N HIS A 50 -2.59 0.46 6.39
CA HIS A 50 -4.00 0.71 6.65
C HIS A 50 -4.81 0.22 5.45
N VAL A 51 -5.87 -0.56 5.69
CA VAL A 51 -6.77 -1.05 4.65
C VAL A 51 -8.19 -0.55 4.91
N ALA A 52 -8.91 -0.27 3.83
CA ALA A 52 -10.34 -0.02 3.92
C ALA A 52 -11.06 -1.21 4.57
N ALA A 53 -12.00 -0.91 5.45
CA ALA A 53 -12.93 -1.89 5.98
C ALA A 53 -13.87 -2.37 4.87
N GLU A 54 -14.43 -3.57 5.07
CA GLU A 54 -15.38 -4.18 4.14
C GLU A 54 -16.59 -3.27 3.91
N ASP A 55 -17.06 -3.26 2.66
CA ASP A 55 -18.21 -2.45 2.28
C ASP A 55 -19.47 -2.86 3.07
N GLY A 56 -20.26 -1.87 3.48
CA GLY A 56 -21.47 -2.09 4.29
C GLY A 56 -21.22 -2.20 5.79
N THR A 57 -19.96 -2.22 6.26
CA THR A 57 -19.65 -2.21 7.70
C THR A 57 -19.78 -0.82 8.32
N PHE A 58 -20.06 -0.75 9.63
CA PHE A 58 -20.04 0.51 10.37
C PHE A 58 -18.65 1.17 10.35
N LEU A 59 -17.59 0.38 10.42
CA LEU A 59 -16.22 0.88 10.33
C LEU A 59 -15.96 1.55 8.96
N ARG A 60 -16.47 0.99 7.86
CA ARG A 60 -16.35 1.62 6.55
C ARG A 60 -17.09 2.96 6.48
N LEU A 61 -18.24 3.08 7.13
CA LEU A 61 -18.94 4.36 7.24
C LEU A 61 -18.10 5.40 7.99
N VAL A 62 -17.52 5.01 9.13
CA VAL A 62 -16.64 5.90 9.91
C VAL A 62 -15.42 6.33 9.09
N GLN A 63 -14.77 5.39 8.38
CA GLN A 63 -13.65 5.70 7.48
C GLN A 63 -14.06 6.71 6.42
N ASN A 64 -15.18 6.52 5.73
CA ASN A 64 -15.65 7.45 4.69
C ASN A 64 -15.87 8.88 5.22
N VAL A 65 -16.37 9.03 6.45
CA VAL A 65 -16.62 10.34 7.08
C VAL A 65 -15.31 11.02 7.49
N LEU A 66 -14.34 10.25 7.99
CA LEU A 66 -13.07 10.78 8.49
C LEU A 66 -12.00 10.94 7.39
N ASP A 67 -12.16 10.29 6.25
CA ASP A 67 -11.19 10.26 5.14
C ASP A 67 -10.70 11.66 4.71
N PRO A 68 -11.58 12.67 4.50
CA PRO A 68 -11.11 13.99 4.08
C PRO A 68 -10.27 14.69 5.16
N LEU A 69 -10.63 14.50 6.44
CA LEU A 69 -9.87 15.06 7.55
C LEU A 69 -8.51 14.35 7.66
N GLN A 70 -8.49 13.02 7.55
CA GLN A 70 -7.27 12.22 7.60
C GLN A 70 -6.26 12.65 6.52
N GLN A 71 -6.71 12.85 5.28
CA GLN A 71 -5.84 13.28 4.19
C GLN A 71 -5.14 14.61 4.50
N VAL A 72 -5.79 15.50 5.25
CA VAL A 72 -5.20 16.80 5.63
C VAL A 72 -4.21 16.67 6.79
N VAL A 73 -4.48 15.80 7.77
CA VAL A 73 -3.71 15.74 9.02
C VAL A 73 -2.69 14.60 9.11
N ALA A 74 -2.73 13.64 8.18
CA ALA A 74 -1.92 12.42 8.18
C ALA A 74 -1.29 12.15 6.81
N ASP A 75 -0.54 13.12 6.30
CA ASP A 75 0.29 12.98 5.09
C ASP A 75 -0.47 12.48 3.84
N GLY A 76 -1.71 12.92 3.65
CA GLY A 76 -2.51 12.48 2.50
C GLY A 76 -3.06 11.06 2.61
N CYS A 77 -3.00 10.42 3.79
CA CYS A 77 -3.52 9.07 4.00
C CYS A 77 -5.02 8.98 3.70
N HIS A 78 -5.37 8.04 2.81
CA HIS A 78 -6.74 7.68 2.49
C HIS A 78 -7.18 6.45 3.31
N LEU A 79 -8.05 6.65 4.30
CA LEU A 79 -8.65 5.59 5.12
C LEU A 79 -9.50 4.60 4.32
N THR A 80 -10.05 5.07 3.19
CA THR A 80 -10.96 4.32 2.34
C THR A 80 -10.26 3.58 1.20
N ARG A 81 -8.93 3.68 1.13
CA ARG A 81 -8.14 3.05 0.07
C ARG A 81 -8.00 1.54 0.30
N GLN A 82 -8.34 0.77 -0.73
CA GLN A 82 -8.23 -0.70 -0.73
C GLN A 82 -6.79 -1.14 -1.05
N THR A 83 -5.81 -0.69 -0.25
CA THR A 83 -4.38 -1.01 -0.45
C THR A 83 -4.11 -2.51 -0.53
N GLY A 84 -4.85 -3.32 0.23
CA GLY A 84 -4.78 -4.79 0.16
C GLY A 84 -5.11 -5.35 -1.24
N ASP A 85 -6.10 -4.77 -1.93
CA ASP A 85 -6.51 -5.23 -3.26
C ASP A 85 -5.43 -4.86 -4.30
N TYR A 86 -4.87 -3.65 -4.21
CA TYR A 86 -3.75 -3.24 -5.05
C TYR A 86 -2.52 -4.16 -4.89
N ILE A 87 -2.18 -4.55 -3.66
CA ILE A 87 -1.05 -5.46 -3.39
C ILE A 87 -1.31 -6.85 -4.00
N LEU A 88 -2.54 -7.37 -3.89
CA LEU A 88 -2.95 -8.65 -4.46
C LEU A 88 -2.95 -8.62 -6.00
N GLU A 89 -3.47 -7.54 -6.60
CA GLU A 89 -3.45 -7.31 -8.04
C GLU A 89 -2.02 -7.20 -8.57
N ALA A 90 -1.15 -6.54 -7.81
CA ALA A 90 0.28 -6.49 -8.08
C ALA A 90 0.98 -7.85 -7.90
N ARG A 91 0.30 -8.94 -7.51
CA ARG A 91 0.91 -10.27 -7.39
C ARG A 91 2.07 -10.32 -6.40
N PHE A 92 2.04 -9.49 -5.36
CA PHE A 92 2.85 -9.71 -4.15
C PHE A 92 2.19 -10.77 -3.25
N ASN A 93 1.86 -11.92 -3.83
CA ASN A 93 1.08 -12.98 -3.21
C ASN A 93 1.94 -14.21 -2.87
N GLY A 94 3.24 -14.00 -2.58
CA GLY A 94 4.29 -15.00 -2.48
C GLY A 94 4.20 -16.02 -1.32
N GLY A 95 3.00 -16.51 -1.01
CA GLY A 95 2.76 -17.52 0.02
C GLY A 95 2.50 -16.95 1.43
N ALA A 96 2.35 -15.63 1.57
CA ALA A 96 1.99 -15.01 2.84
C ALA A 96 0.46 -14.87 2.94
N ASP A 97 -0.11 -15.39 4.03
CA ASP A 97 -1.46 -15.01 4.44
C ASP A 97 -1.48 -13.50 4.65
N ILE A 98 -2.38 -12.79 3.95
CA ILE A 98 -2.67 -11.39 4.31
C ILE A 98 -3.44 -11.44 5.61
N ILE A 99 -2.71 -11.28 6.71
CA ILE A 99 -3.30 -11.20 8.04
C ILE A 99 -3.87 -9.78 8.19
N LYS A 100 -5.16 -9.63 7.88
CA LYS A 100 -5.92 -8.44 8.27
C LYS A 100 -6.09 -8.45 9.78
N VAL A 101 -5.35 -7.62 10.49
CA VAL A 101 -5.56 -7.38 11.91
C VAL A 101 -6.46 -6.16 12.04
N SER A 102 -7.71 -6.38 12.45
CA SER A 102 -8.63 -5.30 12.81
C SER A 102 -8.53 -5.06 14.32
N LEU A 103 -8.27 -3.81 14.71
CA LEU A 103 -8.39 -3.34 16.11
C LEU A 103 -9.85 -2.99 16.43
#